data_AF-E5AUD6-F1
#
_entry.id   AF-E5AUD6-F1
#
_cell.length_a   1.000
_cell.length_b   1.000
_cell.length_c   1.000
_cell.angle_alpha   90.00
_cell.angle_beta   90.00
_cell.angle_gamma   90.00
#
_symmetry.space_group_name_H-M   'P 1'
#
loop_
_entity.id
_entity.type
_entity.pdbx_description
1 polymer ?
#
loop_
_entity_poly.entity_id
_entity_poly.type
_entity_poly.pdbx_seq_one_letter_code
_entity_poly.pdbx_strand_id
1 'polypeptide(L)'
;MSVNRPFCLTLSTQALEQAAILSEVQPQIAVVDRGYKGVAIDGVKVYHPGLRRGIRRGLRAMIRRRSAIEPVIGHMKANGKLDRNWLKGALGDAIHAVLCGAGHNLRMILRKLRLFYALIRVVLLNRQAYMVSAA
;
A
#
# COMPACT_ATOMS: atom_id res chain seq x y z
N MET A 1 23.47 8.49 7.74
CA MET A 1 22.77 8.15 6.47
C MET A 1 21.29 8.43 6.66
N SER A 2 20.83 9.64 6.31
CA SER A 2 19.40 9.99 6.39
C SER A 2 18.67 9.32 5.23
N VAL A 3 17.90 8.26 5.55
CA VAL A 3 17.06 7.57 4.57
C VAL A 3 15.79 8.40 4.38
N ASN A 4 15.93 9.50 3.66
CA ASN A 4 14.82 10.35 3.29
C ASN A 4 13.96 9.63 2.23
N ARG A 5 13.04 8.77 2.71
CA ARG A 5 12.08 8.07 1.85
C ARG A 5 11.03 9.07 1.40
N PRO A 6 10.85 9.29 0.09
CA PRO A 6 9.86 10.21 -0.41
C PRO A 6 8.46 9.72 -0.09
N PHE A 7 7.61 10.62 0.38
CA PHE A 7 6.23 10.31 0.69
C PHE A 7 5.34 10.50 -0.54
N CYS A 8 4.45 9.52 -0.72
CA CYS A 8 3.39 9.50 -1.71
C CYS A 8 2.18 10.19 -1.07
N LEU A 9 2.01 11.47 -1.33
CA LEU A 9 0.85 12.20 -0.84
C LEU A 9 0.26 12.95 -2.02
N THR A 10 -1.07 12.94 -2.12
CA THR A 10 -1.77 14.12 -2.60
C THR A 10 -1.23 15.26 -1.75
N LEU A 11 -0.43 16.14 -2.33
CA LEU A 11 0.31 17.16 -1.57
C LEU A 11 -0.71 18.12 -0.92
N SER A 12 -1.01 17.85 0.34
CA SER A 12 -1.59 18.80 1.28
C SER A 12 -0.61 18.93 2.45
N THR A 13 -0.59 20.10 3.08
CA THR A 13 0.25 20.36 4.27
C THR A 13 -0.04 19.34 5.37
N GLN A 14 -1.31 19.03 5.60
CA GLN A 14 -1.76 18.00 6.54
C GLN A 14 -1.20 16.60 6.22
N ALA A 15 -1.13 16.23 4.94
CA ALA A 15 -0.61 14.94 4.55
C ALA A 15 0.90 14.82 4.82
N LEU A 16 1.65 15.92 4.62
CA LEU A 16 3.09 15.97 4.91
C LEU A 16 3.37 15.96 6.41
N GLU A 17 2.58 16.70 7.19
CA GLU A 17 2.63 16.67 8.66
C GLU A 17 2.35 15.26 9.17
N GLN A 18 1.30 14.60 8.67
CA GLN A 18 0.98 13.24 9.05
C GLN A 18 2.11 12.25 8.68
N ALA A 19 2.74 12.42 7.52
CA ALA A 19 3.90 11.63 7.13
C ALA A 19 5.10 11.85 8.06
N ALA A 20 5.37 13.11 8.43
CA ALA A 20 6.42 13.46 9.37
C ALA A 20 6.17 12.87 10.77
N ILE A 21 4.92 12.90 11.24
CA ILE A 21 4.51 12.29 12.52
C ILE A 21 4.70 10.77 12.46
N LEU A 22 4.20 10.10 11.41
CA LEU A 22 4.23 8.64 11.30
C LEU A 22 5.65 8.08 11.12
N SER A 23 6.57 8.88 10.61
CA SER A 23 7.92 8.42 10.25
C SER A 23 9.02 9.11 11.04
N GLU A 24 8.67 10.03 11.95
CA GLU A 24 9.58 10.84 12.78
C GLU A 24 10.65 11.59 11.97
N VAL A 25 10.43 11.78 10.66
CA VAL A 25 11.39 12.36 9.72
C VAL A 25 10.65 13.31 8.79
N GLN A 26 11.19 14.52 8.64
CA GLN A 26 10.63 15.51 7.72
C GLN A 26 10.85 15.09 6.25
N PRO A 27 9.78 14.93 5.47
CA PRO A 27 9.87 14.47 4.09
C PRO A 27 10.43 15.57 3.18
N GLN A 28 11.65 15.41 2.67
CA GLN A 28 12.24 16.43 1.75
C GLN A 28 11.91 16.16 0.27
N ILE A 29 11.28 15.02 -0.03
CA ILE A 29 10.90 14.65 -1.39
C ILE A 29 9.45 14.14 -1.37
N ALA A 30 8.64 14.66 -2.28
CA ALA A 30 7.27 14.21 -2.51
C ALA A 30 7.09 13.79 -3.97
N VAL A 31 6.43 12.66 -4.20
CA VAL A 31 6.05 12.21 -5.56
C VAL A 31 4.55 12.40 -5.70
N VAL A 32 4.13 13.25 -6.63
CA VAL A 32 2.73 13.64 -6.84
C VAL A 32 2.08 12.87 -8.00
N ASP A 33 0.78 13.01 -8.19
CA ASP A 33 0.08 12.40 -9.33
C ASP A 33 0.23 13.26 -10.59
N ARG A 34 0.03 12.65 -11.77
CA ARG A 34 0.15 13.37 -13.06
C ARG A 34 -0.78 14.57 -13.18
N GLY A 35 -1.94 14.52 -12.54
CA GLY A 35 -2.94 15.58 -12.56
C GLY A 35 -2.78 16.64 -11.46
N TYR A 36 -1.80 16.48 -10.56
CA TYR A 36 -1.59 17.43 -9.47
C TYR A 36 -1.00 18.74 -10.03
N LYS A 37 -1.77 19.82 -9.94
CA LYS A 37 -1.37 21.19 -10.34
C LYS A 37 -0.92 22.07 -9.17
N GLY A 38 -0.79 21.51 -7.97
CA GLY A 38 -0.76 22.30 -6.74
C GLY A 38 0.53 23.05 -6.45
N VAL A 39 0.50 23.76 -5.33
CA VAL A 39 1.45 24.79 -4.89
C VAL A 39 2.79 24.17 -4.48
N ALA A 40 3.89 24.86 -4.79
CA ALA A 40 5.22 24.49 -4.31
C ALA A 40 5.30 24.68 -2.79
N ILE A 41 5.75 23.64 -2.09
CA ILE A 41 5.88 23.64 -0.64
C ILE A 41 7.36 23.83 -0.30
N ASP A 42 7.64 24.81 0.55
CA ASP A 42 9.01 25.20 0.83
C ASP A 42 9.77 24.06 1.52
N GLY A 43 10.99 23.79 1.06
CA GLY A 43 11.82 22.68 1.55
C GLY A 43 11.48 21.27 1.04
N VAL A 44 10.43 21.07 0.22
CA VAL A 44 10.06 19.74 -0.32
C VAL A 44 10.18 19.70 -1.84
N LYS A 45 11.05 18.81 -2.36
CA LYS A 45 11.17 18.59 -3.81
C LYS A 45 10.03 17.73 -4.35
N VAL A 46 9.20 18.32 -5.18
CA VAL A 46 8.03 17.67 -5.80
C VAL A 46 8.40 17.04 -7.15
N TYR A 47 8.12 15.76 -7.34
CA TYR A 47 8.36 15.02 -8.58
C TYR A 47 7.06 14.54 -9.24
N HIS A 48 6.89 14.86 -10.54
CA HIS A 48 5.77 14.38 -11.33
C HIS A 48 6.10 13.04 -12.04
N PRO A 49 5.19 12.05 -12.03
CA PRO A 49 5.37 10.73 -12.63
C PRO A 49 5.19 10.80 -14.15
N GLY A 50 6.11 11.47 -14.84
CA GLY A 50 6.12 11.61 -16.30
C GLY A 50 7.53 11.65 -16.90
N LEU A 51 8.55 11.92 -16.09
CA LEU A 51 9.93 12.00 -16.58
C LEU A 51 10.45 10.62 -16.99
N ARG A 52 10.49 10.33 -18.30
CA ARG A 52 11.03 9.06 -18.83
C ARG A 52 12.56 9.05 -18.93
N ARG A 53 13.22 10.21 -18.95
CA ARG A 53 14.70 10.36 -19.08
C ARG A 53 15.32 10.92 -17.79
N GLY A 54 16.49 10.39 -17.40
CA GLY A 54 17.29 10.91 -16.27
C GLY A 54 16.93 10.43 -14.86
N ILE A 55 15.95 9.54 -14.68
CA ILE A 55 15.54 9.08 -13.34
C ILE A 55 16.59 8.13 -12.72
N ARG A 56 17.15 8.52 -11.57
CA ARG A 56 18.05 7.69 -10.75
C ARG A 56 17.34 6.41 -10.30
N ARG A 57 18.07 5.28 -10.24
CA ARG A 57 17.50 3.94 -9.92
C ARG A 57 16.60 3.92 -8.68
N GLY A 58 16.98 4.65 -7.62
CA GLY A 58 16.19 4.81 -6.40
C GLY A 58 14.81 5.43 -6.66
N LEU A 59 14.75 6.55 -7.37
CA LEU A 59 13.50 7.24 -7.70
C LEU A 59 12.58 6.37 -8.57
N ARG A 60 13.14 5.60 -9.50
CA ARG A 60 12.38 4.62 -10.30
C ARG A 60 11.78 3.49 -9.44
N ALA A 61 12.52 2.98 -8.47
CA ALA A 61 12.00 1.95 -7.55
C ALA A 61 10.86 2.50 -6.68
N MET A 62 10.96 3.76 -6.26
CA MET A 62 9.96 4.44 -5.43
C MET A 62 8.67 4.71 -6.21
N ILE A 63 8.77 5.21 -7.44
CA ILE A 63 7.61 5.37 -8.33
C ILE A 63 6.93 4.01 -8.58
N ARG A 64 7.69 2.94 -8.83
CA ARG A 64 7.12 1.59 -9.02
C ARG A 64 6.41 1.06 -7.77
N ARG A 65 6.98 1.25 -6.57
CA ARG A 65 6.29 0.90 -5.32
C ARG A 65 4.98 1.66 -5.16
N ARG A 66 4.96 2.96 -5.51
CA ARG A 66 3.77 3.82 -5.48
C ARG A 66 2.69 3.34 -6.44
N SER A 67 3.06 3.02 -7.68
CA SER A 67 2.13 2.48 -8.68
C SER A 67 1.53 1.12 -8.28
N ALA A 68 2.14 0.38 -7.36
CA ALA A 68 1.56 -0.84 -6.81
C ALA A 68 0.52 -0.59 -5.71
N ILE A 69 0.49 0.62 -5.10
CA ILE A 69 -0.47 1.00 -4.06
C ILE A 69 -1.81 1.41 -4.68
N GLU A 70 -1.81 2.09 -5.83
CA GLU A 70 -3.03 2.51 -6.52
C GLU A 70 -4.01 1.35 -6.80
N PRO A 71 -3.57 0.18 -7.32
CA PRO A 71 -4.43 -1.00 -7.45
C PRO A 71 -4.98 -1.50 -6.12
N VAL A 72 -4.20 -1.45 -5.05
CA VAL A 72 -4.63 -1.87 -3.71
C VAL A 72 -5.74 -0.95 -3.20
N ILE A 73 -5.58 0.37 -3.35
CA ILE A 73 -6.61 1.35 -3.00
C ILE A 73 -7.86 1.15 -3.85
N GLY A 74 -7.71 0.94 -5.16
CA GLY A 74 -8.83 0.62 -6.05
C GLY A 74 -9.59 -0.64 -5.63
N HIS A 75 -8.86 -1.71 -5.28
CA HIS A 75 -9.46 -2.91 -4.71
C HIS A 75 -10.10 -2.67 -3.34
N MET A 76 -9.57 -1.79 -2.50
CA MET A 76 -10.19 -1.43 -1.23
C MET A 76 -11.48 -0.62 -1.42
N LYS A 77 -11.54 0.26 -2.42
CA LYS A 77 -12.77 0.95 -2.80
C LYS A 77 -13.84 -0.02 -3.28
N ALA A 78 -13.52 -0.83 -4.28
CA ALA A 78 -14.47 -1.76 -4.90
C ALA A 78 -14.82 -2.97 -3.99
N ASN A 79 -13.81 -3.69 -3.50
CA ASN A 79 -13.98 -4.95 -2.75
C ASN A 79 -13.87 -4.78 -1.23
N GLY A 80 -13.33 -3.65 -0.76
CA GLY A 80 -13.23 -3.34 0.67
C GLY A 80 -14.43 -2.60 1.23
N LYS A 81 -15.41 -2.21 0.40
CA LYS A 81 -16.57 -1.38 0.79
C LYS A 81 -16.17 0.00 1.34
N LEU A 82 -14.96 0.48 1.01
CA LEU A 82 -14.53 1.81 1.40
C LEU A 82 -15.46 2.90 0.82
N ASP A 83 -16.01 2.68 -0.38
CA ASP A 83 -16.98 3.58 -1.03
C ASP A 83 -18.40 3.53 -0.42
N ARG A 84 -18.67 2.63 0.52
CA ARG A 84 -19.98 2.46 1.16
C ARG A 84 -19.84 2.60 2.67
N ASN A 85 -19.74 3.83 3.15
CA ASN A 85 -19.77 4.11 4.58
C ASN A 85 -21.22 4.25 5.07
N TRP A 86 -21.59 3.46 6.08
CA TRP A 86 -22.88 3.56 6.77
C TRP A 86 -22.79 4.32 8.09
N LEU A 87 -21.57 4.63 8.55
CA LEU A 87 -21.32 5.46 9.73
C LEU A 87 -21.46 6.94 9.36
N LYS A 88 -22.02 7.74 10.27
CA LYS A 88 -22.25 9.18 10.03
C LYS A 88 -21.11 10.02 10.60
N GLY A 89 -20.76 11.08 9.88
CA GLY A 89 -19.81 12.10 10.31
C GLY A 89 -18.35 11.71 10.16
N ALA A 90 -17.46 12.70 10.29
CA ALA A 90 -16.02 12.56 10.04
C ALA A 90 -15.33 11.49 10.91
N LEU A 91 -15.77 11.33 12.16
CA LEU A 91 -15.29 10.27 13.04
C LEU A 91 -15.69 8.89 12.50
N GLY A 92 -16.93 8.75 12.03
CA GLY A 92 -17.42 7.52 11.39
C GLY A 92 -16.64 7.18 10.12
N ASP A 93 -16.34 8.17 9.28
CA ASP A 93 -15.50 8.00 8.09
C ASP A 93 -14.09 7.49 8.45
N ALA A 94 -13.47 8.08 9.48
CA ALA A 94 -12.14 7.67 9.94
C ALA A 94 -12.14 6.22 10.46
N ILE A 95 -13.10 5.85 11.31
CA ILE A 95 -13.22 4.48 11.83
C ILE A 95 -13.47 3.49 10.69
N HIS A 96 -14.37 3.81 9.75
CA HIS A 96 -14.70 2.94 8.62
C HIS A 96 -13.48 2.69 7.74
N ALA A 97 -12.68 3.73 7.48
CA ALA A 97 -11.45 3.62 6.69
C ALA A 97 -10.43 2.69 7.35
N VAL A 98 -10.22 2.83 8.67
CA VAL A 98 -9.31 1.96 9.43
C VAL A 98 -9.80 0.51 9.42
N LEU A 99 -11.09 0.27 9.63
CA LEU A 99 -11.68 -1.08 9.61
C LEU A 99 -11.59 -1.74 8.23
N CYS A 100 -11.85 -0.99 7.16
CA CYS A 100 -11.66 -1.47 5.79
C CYS A 100 -10.22 -1.90 5.52
N GLY A 101 -9.25 -1.11 5.99
CA GLY A 101 -7.82 -1.45 5.92
C GLY A 101 -7.47 -2.71 6.69
N ALA A 102 -7.91 -2.81 7.94
CA ALA A 102 -7.70 -4.00 8.77
C ALA A 102 -8.30 -5.25 8.12
N GLY A 103 -9.54 -5.17 7.63
CA GLY A 103 -10.22 -6.27 6.94
C GLY A 103 -9.54 -6.68 5.62
N HIS A 104 -8.88 -5.75 4.92
CA HIS A 104 -8.06 -6.09 3.76
C HIS A 104 -6.80 -6.88 4.16
N ASN A 105 -6.10 -6.44 5.21
CA ASN A 105 -4.92 -7.13 5.73
C ASN A 105 -5.25 -8.54 6.22
N LEU A 106 -6.34 -8.71 6.97
CA LEU A 106 -6.81 -10.02 7.41
C LEU A 106 -7.12 -10.96 6.24
N ARG A 107 -7.77 -10.47 5.18
CA ARG A 107 -8.01 -11.25 3.96
C ARG A 107 -6.70 -11.71 3.30
N MET A 108 -5.65 -10.89 3.30
CA MET A 108 -4.35 -11.29 2.78
C MET A 108 -3.70 -12.40 3.63
N ILE A 109 -3.75 -12.28 4.95
CA ILE A 109 -3.21 -13.30 5.87
C ILE A 109 -3.95 -14.63 5.68
N LEU A 110 -5.28 -14.61 5.68
CA LEU A 110 -6.11 -15.80 5.49
C LEU A 110 -5.87 -16.48 4.13
N ARG A 111 -5.62 -15.72 3.07
CA ARG A 111 -5.25 -16.28 1.76
C ARG A 111 -3.92 -17.04 1.82
N LYS A 112 -2.91 -16.47 2.48
CA LYS A 112 -1.61 -17.13 2.66
C LYS A 112 -1.72 -18.40 3.49
N LEU A 113 -2.46 -18.34 4.61
CA LEU A 113 -2.70 -19.50 5.46
C LEU A 113 -3.45 -20.61 4.72
N ARG A 114 -4.45 -20.27 3.91
CA ARG A 114 -5.19 -21.23 3.08
C ARG A 114 -4.27 -21.94 2.08
N LEU A 115 -3.39 -21.19 1.41
CA LEU A 115 -2.42 -21.77 0.48
C LEU A 115 -1.43 -22.68 1.22
N PHE A 116 -0.92 -22.24 2.36
CA PHE A 116 -0.01 -23.03 3.19
C PHE A 116 -0.66 -24.34 3.65
N TYR A 117 -1.90 -24.28 4.13
CA TYR A 117 -2.67 -25.46 4.51
C TYR A 117 -2.90 -26.41 3.33
N ALA A 118 -3.24 -25.87 2.15
CA ALA A 118 -3.40 -26.69 0.94
C ALA A 118 -2.10 -27.41 0.57
N LEU A 119 -0.95 -26.75 0.66
CA LEU A 119 0.37 -27.36 0.40
C LEU A 119 0.67 -28.48 1.39
N ILE A 120 0.44 -28.27 2.69
CA ILE A 120 0.58 -29.32 3.71
C ILE A 120 -0.29 -30.53 3.36
N ARG A 121 -1.57 -30.29 3.03
CA ARG A 121 -2.52 -31.36 2.70
C ARG A 121 -2.05 -32.17 1.50
N VAL A 122 -1.56 -31.52 0.44
CA VAL A 122 -1.01 -32.19 -0.75
C VAL A 122 0.19 -33.05 -0.39
N VAL A 123 1.12 -32.54 0.42
CA VAL A 123 2.30 -33.31 0.86
C VAL A 123 1.89 -34.53 1.67
N LEU A 124 0.95 -34.39 2.60
CA LEU A 124 0.45 -35.50 3.42
C LEU A 124 -0.26 -36.57 2.58
N LEU A 125 -1.12 -36.16 1.65
CA LEU A 125 -1.83 -37.08 0.75
C LEU A 125 -0.86 -37.82 -0.18
N ASN A 126 0.11 -37.11 -0.75
CA ASN A 126 1.13 -37.73 -1.59
C ASN A 126 1.97 -38.74 -0.79
N ARG A 127 2.36 -38.40 0.45
CA ARG A 127 3.09 -39.32 1.34
C ARG A 127 2.30 -40.60 1.62
N GLN A 128 1.00 -40.48 1.87
CA GLN A 128 0.13 -41.63 2.12
C GLN A 128 0.01 -42.52 0.87
N ALA A 129 -0.09 -41.92 -0.32
CA ALA A 129 -0.10 -42.65 -1.59
C ALA A 129 1.22 -43.40 -1.86
N TYR A 130 2.37 -42.79 -1.57
CA TYR A 130 3.68 -43.46 -1.68
C TYR A 130 3.80 -44.66 -0.72
N MET A 131 3.30 -44.54 0.52
CA MET A 131 3.37 -45.65 1.49
C MET A 131 2.44 -46.80 1.13
N VAL A 132 1.26 -46.52 0.59
CA VAL A 132 0.33 -47.57 0.10
C VAL A 132 0.87 -48.24 -1.17
N SER A 133 1.58 -47.52 -2.04
CA SER A 133 2.17 -48.11 -3.24
C SER A 133 3.48 -48.85 -2.99
N ALA A 134 4.10 -48.68 -1.82
CA ALA A 134 5.35 -49.31 -1.43
C ALA A 134 5.18 -50.51 -0.45
N ALA A 135 3.94 -50.78 -0.04
CA ALA A 135 3.52 -51.94 0.75
C ALA A 135 2.88 -52.99 -0.16
#